data_AF-A0A6I2J8P4-F1
#
_entry.id   AF-A0A6I2J8P4-F1
#
_cell.length_a   1.000
_cell.length_b   1.000
_cell.length_c   1.000
_cell.angle_alpha   90.00
_cell.angle_beta   90.00
_cell.angle_gamma   90.00
#
_symmetry.space_group_name_H-M   'P 1'
#
loop_
_entity.id
_entity.type
_entity.pdbx_description
1 polymer ?
#
loop_
_entity_poly.entity_id
_entity_poly.type
_entity_poly.pdbx_seq_one_letter_code
_entity_poly.pdbx_strand_id
1 'polypeptide(L)' 'MNSLTSVRKKHPNYPVEFKIKMVELSYKPGVSVAQLAREQGINDNLLFKWRNVPVNSYFHNYFSR' A
#
# COMPACT_ATOMS: atom_id res chain seq x y z
N MET A 1 22.08 25.63 11.42
CA MET A 1 21.64 25.60 10.02
C MET A 1 21.25 24.17 9.71
N ASN A 2 19.96 23.95 9.40
CA ASN A 2 19.32 22.64 9.43
C ASN A 2 19.68 21.82 8.18
N SER A 3 20.65 20.93 8.28
CA SER A 3 20.83 19.88 7.27
C SER A 3 19.97 18.70 7.70
N LEU A 4 18.66 18.79 7.42
CA LEU A 4 17.75 17.65 7.45
C LEU A 4 18.25 16.67 6.41
N THR A 5 19.15 15.77 6.84
CA THR A 5 19.56 14.63 6.07
C THR A 5 18.28 13.91 5.70
N SER A 6 17.95 13.95 4.41
CA SER A 6 16.88 13.17 3.83
C SER A 6 17.28 11.72 4.01
N VAL A 7 17.02 11.18 5.21
CA VAL A 7 16.94 9.74 5.45
C VAL A 7 15.95 9.29 4.41
N ARG A 8 16.47 8.71 3.31
CA ARG A 8 15.66 7.97 2.35
C ARG A 8 14.84 7.06 3.22
N LYS A 9 13.57 7.39 3.44
CA LYS A 9 12.65 6.59 4.25
C LYS A 9 12.71 5.24 3.56
N LYS A 10 13.44 4.28 4.15
CA LYS A 10 13.44 2.89 3.68
C LYS A 10 11.97 2.60 3.53
N HIS A 11 11.52 2.38 2.29
CA HIS A 11 10.12 2.06 2.05
C HIS A 11 9.81 0.91 3.02
N PRO A 12 8.92 1.11 4.01
CA PRO A 12 8.63 0.05 4.95
C PRO A 12 8.18 -1.14 4.13
N ASN A 13 8.90 -2.26 4.26
CA ASN A 13 8.54 -3.46 3.53
C ASN A 13 7.31 -4.01 4.22
N TYR A 14 6.13 -3.62 3.74
CA TYR A 14 4.87 -4.12 4.29
C TYR A 14 4.77 -5.63 4.05
N PRO A 15 4.32 -6.42 5.03
CA PRO A 15 4.10 -7.84 4.82
C PRO A 15 3.03 -8.06 3.74
N VAL A 16 3.18 -9.15 2.97
CA VAL A 16 2.28 -9.53 1.87
C VAL A 16 0.81 -9.54 2.32
N GLU A 17 0.54 -10.13 3.48
CA GLU A 17 -0.81 -10.21 4.06
C GLU A 17 -1.43 -8.84 4.31
N PHE A 18 -0.61 -7.88 4.74
CA PHE A 18 -1.07 -6.50 4.93
C PHE A 18 -1.44 -5.86 3.59
N LYS A 19 -0.61 -6.03 2.55
CA LYS A 19 -0.91 -5.50 1.21
C LYS A 19 -2.21 -6.09 0.64
N ILE A 20 -2.43 -7.40 0.84
CA ILE A 20 -3.67 -8.11 0.47
C ILE A 20 -4.87 -7.51 1.18
N LYS A 21 -4.81 -7.42 2.51
CA LYS A 21 -5.90 -6.86 3.31
C LYS A 21 -6.24 -5.43 2.87
N MET A 22 -5.23 -4.60 2.59
CA MET A 22 -5.45 -3.23 2.15
C MET A 22 -6.16 -3.16 0.80
N VAL A 23 -5.75 -4.00 -0.15
CA VAL A 23 -6.40 -4.03 -1.46
C VAL A 23 -7.80 -4.61 -1.39
N GLU A 24 -8.03 -5.66 -0.61
CA GLU A 24 -9.37 -6.21 -0.36
C GLU A 24 -10.31 -5.17 0.25
N LEU A 25 -9.85 -4.43 1.28
CA LEU A 25 -10.59 -3.32 1.87
C LEU A 25 -10.87 -2.19 0.85
N SER A 26 -9.95 -1.94 -0.07
CA SER A 26 -10.11 -0.93 -1.12
C SER A 26 -11.15 -1.29 -2.20
N TYR A 27 -11.54 -2.57 -2.29
CA TYR A 27 -12.63 -3.02 -3.18
C TYR A 27 -14.01 -2.97 -2.52
N LYS A 28 -14.10 -2.71 -1.21
CA LYS A 28 -15.38 -2.58 -0.52
C LYS A 28 -16.13 -1.33 -1.02
N PRO A 29 -17.43 -1.45 -1.36
CA PRO A 29 -18.23 -0.32 -1.77
C PRO A 29 -18.32 0.71 -0.63
N GLY A 30 -18.09 1.99 -0.94
CA GLY A 30 -18.13 3.08 0.02
C GLY A 30 -16.82 3.40 0.75
N VAL A 31 -15.74 2.64 0.52
CA VAL A 31 -14.41 2.93 1.09
C VAL A 31 -13.59 3.76 0.12
N SER A 32 -13.13 4.94 0.55
CA SER A 32 -12.17 5.73 -0.21
C SER A 32 -10.75 5.19 -0.01
N VAL A 33 -10.09 4.81 -1.10
CA VAL A 33 -8.70 4.31 -1.12
C VAL A 33 -7.76 5.27 -0.38
N ALA A 34 -7.92 6.58 -0.59
CA ALA A 34 -7.06 7.58 0.02
C ALA A 34 -7.32 7.74 1.52
N GLN A 35 -8.57 7.58 1.97
CA GLN A 35 -8.91 7.61 3.38
C GLN A 35 -8.38 6.35 4.09
N LEU A 36 -8.63 5.17 3.52
CA LEU A 36 -8.13 3.89 4.02
C LEU A 36 -6.61 3.90 4.16
N ALA A 37 -5.89 4.45 3.17
CA ALA A 37 -4.45 4.58 3.23
C ALA A 37 -3.99 5.50 4.39
N ARG A 38 -4.63 6.66 4.57
CA ARG A 38 -4.32 7.61 5.65
C ARG A 38 -4.60 7.03 7.03
N GLU A 39 -5.73 6.34 7.21
CA GLU A 39 -6.08 5.66 8.45
C GLU A 39 -5.05 4.61 8.85
N GLN A 40 -4.45 3.95 7.87
CA GLN A 40 -3.43 2.92 8.07
C GLN A 40 -1.99 3.49 8.03
N GLY A 41 -1.84 4.80 7.87
CA GLY A 41 -0.54 5.48 7.82
C GLY A 41 0.32 5.11 6.60
N ILE A 42 -0.31 4.64 5.50
CA ILE A 42 0.39 4.32 4.26
C ILE A 42 0.12 5.38 3.18
N ASN A 43 1.00 5.44 2.18
CA ASN A 43 0.83 6.35 1.06
C ASN A 43 -0.36 5.89 0.19
N ASP A 44 -1.33 6.76 -0.07
CA ASP A 44 -2.48 6.45 -0.91
C ASP A 44 -2.08 6.04 -2.33
N ASN A 45 -1.06 6.67 -2.90
CA ASN A 45 -0.52 6.33 -4.22
C ASN A 45 0.08 4.92 -4.27
N LEU A 46 0.59 4.43 -3.13
CA LEU A 46 1.08 3.05 -3.02
C LEU A 46 -0.10 2.06 -3.05
N LEU A 47 -1.18 2.36 -2.34
CA LEU A 47 -2.39 1.54 -2.36
C LEU A 47 -3.07 1.52 -3.73
N PHE A 48 -3.07 2.65 -4.46
CA PHE A 48 -3.54 2.68 -5.84
C PHE A 48 -2.73 1.78 -6.77
N LYS A 49 -1.40 1.77 -6.64
CA LYS A 49 -0.53 0.83 -7.39
C LYS A 49 -0.87 -0.62 -7.08
N TRP A 50 -1.16 -0.93 -5.82
CA TRP A 50 -1.54 -2.27 -5.39
C TRP A 50 -2.92 -2.68 -5.88
N ARG A 51 -3.88 -1.76 -5.92
CA ARG A 51 -5.22 -2.01 -6.46
C ARG A 51 -5.23 -2.23 -7.97
N ASN A 52 -4.26 -1.64 -8.68
CA ASN A 52 -4.13 -1.81 -10.13
C ASN A 52 -3.52 -3.15 -10.55
N VAL A 53 -3.10 -4.00 -9.59
CA VAL A 53 -2.65 -5.35 -9.94
C VAL A 53 -3.83 -6.32 -10.03
N PRO A 54 -3.80 -7.28 -10.96
CA PRO A 54 -4.86 -8.28 -11.07
C PRO A 54 -4.98 -9.06 -9.76
N VAL A 55 -6.17 -9.05 -9.15
CA VAL A 55 -6.47 -9.72 -7.86
C VAL A 55 -6.46 -11.24 -7.97
N ASN A 56 -6.34 -11.78 -9.19
CA ASN A 56 -6.37 -13.22 -9.43
C ASN A 56 -4.98 -13.84 -9.22
N SER A 57 -4.90 -15.02 -8.58
CA SER A 57 -3.77 -15.99 -8.38
C SER A 57 -2.32 -15.47 -8.22
N TYR A 58 -1.89 -14.51 -9.01
CA TYR A 58 -0.60 -13.83 -9.04
C TYR A 58 -0.43 -12.77 -7.94
N PHE A 59 -1.47 -12.41 -7.21
CA PHE A 59 -1.42 -11.34 -6.22
C PHE A 59 -0.38 -11.60 -5.10
N HIS A 60 -0.25 -12.86 -4.65
CA HIS A 60 0.81 -13.28 -3.73
C HIS A 60 2.22 -13.15 -4.36
N ASN A 61 2.38 -13.52 -5.63
CA ASN A 61 3.66 -13.46 -6.34
C ASN A 61 4.10 -12.02 -6.67
N TYR A 62 3.15 -11.12 -6.93
CA TYR A 62 3.42 -9.72 -7.21
C TYR A 62 4.03 -8.98 -6.02
N PHE A 63 3.60 -9.34 -4.80
CA PHE A 63 4.05 -8.67 -3.58
C PHE A 63 5.22 -9.35 -2.86
N SER A 64 5.58 -10.56 -3.29
CA SER A 64 6.72 -11.35 -2.78
C SER A 64 8.05 -11.03 -3.50
N ARG A 65 8.00 -10.32 -4.64
CA ARG A 65 9.17 -9.77 -5.34
C ARG A 65 9.52 -8.38 -4.82
#